data_AF-A0A4P7L5U4-F1
#
_entry.id   AF-A0A4P7L5U4-F1
#
_cell.length_a   1.000
_cell.length_b   1.000
_cell.length_c   1.000
_cell.angle_alpha   90.00
_cell.angle_beta   90.00
_cell.angle_gamma   90.00
#
_symmetry.space_group_name_H-M   'P 1'
#
loop_
_entity.id
_entity.type
_entity.pdbx_description
1 polymer ?
#
loop_
_entity_poly.entity_id
_entity_poly.type
_entity_poly.pdbx_seq_one_letter_code
_entity_poly.pdbx_strand_id
1 'polypeptide(L)' 'MIPLDPKAGAYIFGTRFAISCQQNSDTHKIEWRLLEANASLRCYEMVCLHTDPVRLVMDLISHHTLRTHANDIRTLDG' A
#
# COMPACT_ATOMS: atom_id res chain seq x y z
N MET A 1 -3.73 5.31 16.71
CA MET A 1 -3.23 5.16 15.34
C MET A 1 -3.92 6.22 14.49
N ILE A 2 -3.19 7.12 13.85
CA ILE A 2 -3.78 8.22 13.06
C ILE A 2 -4.16 7.63 11.69
N PRO A 3 -5.44 7.68 11.27
CA PRO A 3 -5.83 7.20 9.95
C PRO A 3 -5.16 8.07 8.87
N LEU A 4 -4.31 7.44 8.06
CA LEU A 4 -3.68 8.04 6.89
C LEU A 4 -4.71 8.11 5.77
N ASP A 5 -5.51 9.18 5.74
CA ASP A 5 -6.35 9.50 4.59
C ASP A 5 -5.44 9.99 3.45
N PRO A 6 -5.37 9.32 2.29
CA PRO A 6 -4.47 9.70 1.19
C PRO A 6 -5.00 10.91 0.41
N LYS A 7 -5.40 12.00 1.09
CA LYS A 7 -5.83 13.28 0.49
C LYS A 7 -4.82 13.86 -0.51
N ALA A 8 -3.56 13.45 -0.45
CA ALA A 8 -2.49 13.79 -1.41
C ALA A 8 -1.88 12.56 -2.10
N GLY A 9 -2.63 11.45 -2.17
CA GLY A 9 -2.19 10.17 -2.71
C GLY A 9 -2.98 9.70 -3.94
N ALA A 10 -2.49 8.63 -4.57
CA ALA A 10 -3.14 7.96 -5.69
C ALA A 10 -3.74 6.62 -5.23
N TYR A 11 -5.03 6.42 -5.52
CA TYR A 11 -5.69 5.14 -5.35
C TYR A 11 -5.41 4.26 -6.56
N ILE A 12 -4.99 3.01 -6.33
CA ILE A 12 -4.72 2.09 -7.44
C ILE A 12 -5.99 1.27 -7.69
N PHE A 13 -6.73 1.65 -8.73
CA PHE A 13 -7.98 1.00 -9.11
C PHE A 13 -7.81 -0.51 -9.31
N GLY A 14 -8.82 -1.30 -8.93
CA GLY A 14 -8.78 -2.76 -8.97
C GLY A 14 -7.91 -3.39 -7.88
N THR A 15 -7.31 -2.58 -7.00
CA THR A 15 -6.54 -3.05 -5.85
C THR A 15 -7.04 -2.39 -4.57
N ARG A 16 -6.58 -2.92 -3.43
CA ARG A 16 -6.79 -2.34 -2.09
C ARG A 16 -5.66 -1.39 -1.67
N PHE A 17 -4.73 -1.11 -2.57
CA PHE A 17 -3.57 -0.30 -2.28
C PHE A 17 -3.78 1.17 -2.67
N ALA A 18 -3.11 2.04 -1.95
CA ALA A 18 -2.97 3.44 -2.28
C ALA A 18 -1.50 3.85 -2.09
N ILE A 19 -1.08 4.89 -2.80
CA ILE A 19 0.25 5.48 -2.66
C ILE A 19 0.07 6.89 -2.13
N SER A 20 0.85 7.28 -1.12
CA SER A 20 0.96 8.68 -0.72
C SER A 20 2.41 9.14 -0.84
N CYS A 21 2.61 10.41 -1.19
CA CYS A 21 3.92 11.03 -1.28
C CYS A 21 3.98 12.21 -0.30
N GLN A 22 5.05 12.29 0.48
CA GLN A 22 5.28 13.38 1.43
C GLN A 22 6.77 13.73 1.47
N GLN A 23 7.09 15.02 1.58
CA GLN A 23 8.44 15.43 1.94
C GLN A 23 8.65 15.29 3.45
N ASN A 24 9.69 14.55 3.85
CA ASN A 24 10.11 14.45 5.24
C ASN A 24 10.67 15.80 5.70
N SER A 25 10.16 16.34 6.81
CA SER A 25 10.54 17.67 7.33
C SER A 25 11.98 17.72 7.81
N ASP A 26 12.52 16.61 8.30
CA ASP A 26 13.81 16.55 8.98
C ASP A 26 14.95 16.26 7.99
N THR A 27 14.67 15.42 6.98
CA THR A 27 15.66 15.00 5.99
C THR A 27 15.53 15.72 4.65
N HIS A 28 14.44 16.47 4.45
CA HIS A 28 14.05 17.11 3.19
C HIS A 28 13.90 16.15 1.99
N LYS A 29 13.90 14.82 2.23
CA LYS A 29 13.74 13.82 1.18
C LYS A 29 12.27 13.55 0.90
N ILE A 30 11.98 13.15 -0.33
CA ILE A 30 10.66 12.66 -0.72
C ILE A 30 10.52 11.22 -0.21
N GLU A 31 9.44 10.97 0.53
CA GLU A 31 9.03 9.65 1.00
C GLU A 31 7.77 9.20 0.26
N TRP A 32 7.85 8.02 -0.32
CA TRP A 32 6.75 7.31 -0.93
C TRP A 32 6.25 6.27 0.07
N ARG A 33 4.93 6.26 0.31
CA ARG A 33 4.29 5.34 1.25
C ARG A 33 3.32 4.46 0.49
N LEU A 34 3.49 3.15 0.62
CA LEU A 34 2.50 2.18 0.16
C LEU A 34 1.53 1.95 1.31
N LEU A 35 0.26 2.14 1.03
CA LEU A 35 -0.82 1.98 1.98
C LEU A 35 -1.74 0.85 1.53
N GLU A 36 -2.27 0.09 2.46
CA GLU A 36 -3.27 -0.95 2.20
C GLU A 36 -4.55 -0.67 2.98
N ALA A 37 -5.71 -0.85 2.33
CA ALA A 37 -7.00 -0.70 2.97
C ALA A 37 -7.22 -1.81 4.01
N ASN A 38 -7.43 -1.41 5.26
CA ASN A 38 -7.88 -2.28 6.34
C ASN A 38 -9.40 -2.12 6.50
N ALA A 39 -10.13 -3.14 6.03
CA ALA A 39 -11.59 -3.14 6.06
C ALA A 39 -12.17 -3.14 7.49
N SER A 40 -11.48 -3.77 8.44
CA SER A 40 -11.92 -3.85 9.85
C SER A 40 -11.87 -2.49 10.53
N LEU A 41 -10.85 -1.70 10.22
CA LEU A 41 -10.63 -0.38 10.82
C LEU A 41 -11.17 0.77 9.97
N ARG A 42 -11.70 0.47 8.76
CA ARG A 42 -12.18 1.46 7.78
C ARG A 42 -11.14 2.55 7.51
N CYS A 43 -9.87 2.19 7.46
CA CYS A 43 -8.75 3.10 7.24
C CYS A 43 -7.67 2.45 6.37
N TYR A 44 -6.68 3.25 5.97
CA TYR A 44 -5.46 2.75 5.36
C TYR A 44 -4.38 2.53 6.41
N GLU A 45 -3.64 1.45 6.27
CA GLU A 45 -2.45 1.13 7.07
C GLU A 45 -1.20 1.18 6.19
N MET A 46 -0.08 1.58 6.77
CA MET A 46 1.18 1.67 6.03
C MET A 46 1.83 0.29 5.91
N VAL A 47 2.13 -0.09 4.66
CA VAL A 47 2.80 -1.35 4.32
C VAL A 47 4.31 -1.14 4.26
N CYS A 48 4.75 -0.15 3.48
CA CYS A 48 6.15 0.19 3.34
C CYS A 48 6.35 1.68 3.07
N LEU A 49 7.58 2.14 3.29
CA LEU A 49 8.03 3.50 3.07
C LEU A 49 9.40 3.47 2.38
N HIS A 50 9.52 4.16 1.25
CA HIS A 50 10.76 4.22 0.48
C HIS A 50 11.02 5.64 -0.01
N THR A 51 12.28 6.02 -0.12
CA THR A 51 12.67 7.23 -0.87
C THR A 51 12.83 6.95 -2.36
N ASP A 52 12.92 5.68 -2.76
CA ASP A 52 13.02 5.20 -4.14
C ASP A 52 11.65 4.67 -4.61
N PRO A 53 11.01 5.31 -5.62
CA PRO A 53 9.71 4.88 -6.12
C PRO A 53 9.75 3.51 -6.81
N VAL A 54 10.90 3.05 -7.31
CA VAL A 54 11.00 1.73 -7.94
C VAL A 54 10.80 0.64 -6.90
N ARG A 55 11.44 0.77 -5.72
CA ARG A 55 11.26 -0.17 -4.61
C ARG A 55 9.81 -0.23 -4.13
N LEU A 56 9.15 0.93 -4.07
CA LEU A 56 7.73 1.00 -3.72
C LEU A 56 6.85 0.19 -4.69
N VAL A 57 7.10 0.31 -6.00
CA VAL A 57 6.36 -0.45 -7.01
C VAL A 57 6.65 -1.95 -6.91
N MET A 58 7.90 -2.34 -6.64
CA MET A 58 8.25 -3.75 -6.44
C MET A 58 7.51 -4.35 -5.23
N ASP A 59 7.40 -3.61 -4.13
CA ASP A 59 6.62 -4.03 -2.97
C ASP A 59 5.13 -4.13 -3.30
N LEU A 60 4.56 -3.14 -4.00
CA LEU A 60 3.17 -3.19 -4.45
C LEU A 60 2.88 -4.46 -5.26
N ILE A 61 3.73 -4.78 -6.24
CA ILE A 61 3.58 -5.98 -7.07
C ILE A 61 3.68 -7.24 -6.21
N SER A 62 4.72 -7.34 -5.39
CA SER A 62 4.95 -8.48 -4.49
C SER A 62 3.75 -8.73 -3.57
N HIS A 63 3.26 -7.70 -2.88
CA HIS A 63 2.11 -7.78 -1.98
C HIS A 63 0.81 -8.11 -2.71
N HIS A 64 0.60 -7.55 -3.91
CA HIS A 64 -0.57 -7.88 -4.72
C HIS A 64 -0.55 -9.35 -5.16
N THR A 65 0.56 -9.81 -5.73
CA THR A 65 0.74 -11.17 -6.26
C THR A 65 0.67 -12.23 -5.17
N LEU A 66 1.35 -12.04 -4.03
CA LEU A 66 1.28 -12.98 -2.92
C LEU A 66 -0.15 -13.18 -2.42
N ARG A 67 -0.95 -12.11 -2.43
CA ARG A 67 -2.30 -12.14 -1.88
C ARG A 67 -3.33 -12.63 -2.88
N THR A 68 -3.15 -12.37 -4.18
CA THR A 68 -3.97 -13.03 -5.23
C THR A 68 -3.74 -14.54 -5.19
N HIS A 69 -2.49 -14.99 -5.09
CA HIS A 69 -2.19 -16.42 -4.97
C HIS A 69 -2.68 -17.03 -3.65
N ALA A 70 -2.57 -16.33 -2.52
CA ALA A 70 -3.15 -16.82 -1.26
C ALA A 70 -4.68 -16.96 -1.33
N ASN A 71 -5.36 -16.12 -2.12
CA ASN A 71 -6.79 -16.23 -2.35
C ASN A 71 -7.16 -17.30 -3.38
N ASP A 72 -6.29 -17.57 -4.38
CA ASP A 72 -6.47 -18.66 -5.34
C ASP A 72 -6.24 -20.05 -4.71
N ILE A 73 -5.45 -20.13 -3.62
CA ILE A 73 -5.26 -21.37 -2.85
C ILE A 73 -6.44 -21.62 -1.88
N ARG A 74 -7.55 -20.88 -1.98
CA ARG A 74 -8.82 -21.36 -1.44
C ARG A 74 -9.32 -22.45 -2.38
N THR A 75 -8.97 -23.67 -1.99
CA THR A 75 -9.31 -24.92 -2.63
C THR A 75 -10.75 -24.91 -3.15
N LEU A 76 -10.89 -25.38 -4.39
CA LEU A 76 -12.12 -25.95 -4.93
C LEU A 76 -12.45 -27.23 -4.13
N ASP A 77 -12.79 -27.09 -2.86
CA ASP A 77 -13.51 -28.14 -2.13
C ASP A 77 -15.00 -27.88 -2.36
N GLY A 78 -15.47 -28.34 -3.51
CA GLY A 78 -16.88 -28.47 -3.88
C GLY A 78 -17.22 -29.93 -4.10
#